data_AF-V6S0J9-F1
#
_entry.id   AF-V6S0J9-F1
#
_cell.length_a   1.000
_cell.length_b   1.000
_cell.length_c   1.000
_cell.angle_alpha   90.00
_cell.angle_beta   90.00
_cell.angle_gamma   90.00
#
_symmetry.space_group_name_H-M   'P 1'
#
loop_
_entity.id
_entity.type
_entity.pdbx_description
1 polymer ?
#
loop_
_entity_poly.entity_id
_entity_poly.type
_entity_poly.pdbx_seq_one_letter_code
_entity_poly.pdbx_strand_id
1 'polypeptide(L)'
;MKIKLLFLLFIFFTFSCKNNSEIKAESSNNTEIETLDSKNVDGFNFNKFKIDKGNIGPIKIGMKIFDAEKEITELTKKECEAYDFGYDGGGKAYIYYLKDEPILALVPKMDSDEILVIIALSKNLKTNNGLNPNSTVKEIQEKYPNIEINQDLMMSWEFMHDENNNWNLVFMTEDNNRIGDYKELEVPTKPIRNEIAMNWITIK
;
A
#
# COMPACT_ATOMS: atom_id res chain seq x y z
N MET A 1 -5.43 -63.93 22.84
CA MET A 1 -6.83 -64.37 22.64
C MET A 1 -7.74 -63.23 23.07
N LYS A 2 -8.70 -62.85 22.20
CA LYS A 2 -9.71 -61.81 22.44
C LYS A 2 -10.57 -62.12 23.67
N ILE A 3 -11.15 -61.10 24.31
CA ILE A 3 -12.51 -61.02 24.94
C ILE A 3 -12.55 -59.68 25.72
N LYS A 4 -13.23 -58.65 25.20
CA LYS A 4 -14.67 -58.31 25.33
C LYS A 4 -14.92 -57.41 26.56
N LEU A 5 -15.34 -56.16 26.34
CA LEU A 5 -16.73 -55.66 26.53
C LEU A 5 -16.86 -55.10 27.97
N LEU A 6 -17.29 -53.86 28.25
CA LEU A 6 -18.66 -53.36 28.05
C LEU A 6 -18.77 -51.89 28.56
N PHE A 7 -19.50 -51.08 27.78
CA PHE A 7 -20.30 -49.86 28.03
C PHE A 7 -20.44 -49.21 29.43
N LEU A 8 -20.43 -47.86 29.43
CA LEU A 8 -21.49 -46.92 29.91
C LEU A 8 -21.00 -45.48 29.60
N LEU A 9 -21.57 -44.59 28.78
CA LEU A 9 -22.91 -43.99 28.63
C LEU A 9 -23.24 -42.89 29.66
N PHE A 10 -23.13 -41.61 29.25
CA PHE A 10 -23.88 -40.42 29.68
C PHE A 10 -23.59 -39.29 28.66
N ILE A 11 -24.38 -39.06 27.61
CA ILE A 11 -25.68 -38.34 27.50
C ILE A 11 -25.63 -36.87 27.96
N PHE A 12 -25.65 -36.01 26.94
CA PHE A 12 -26.32 -34.71 26.79
C PHE A 12 -26.23 -33.64 27.90
N PHE A 13 -25.65 -32.49 27.53
CA PHE A 13 -26.34 -31.20 27.64
C PHE A 13 -25.87 -30.25 26.53
N THR A 14 -26.60 -30.25 25.41
CA THR A 14 -26.60 -29.16 24.44
C THR A 14 -27.52 -28.06 24.98
N PHE A 15 -26.94 -26.99 25.54
CA PHE A 15 -27.70 -25.75 25.76
C PHE A 15 -27.64 -24.89 24.50
N SER A 16 -28.69 -25.07 23.70
CA SER A 16 -29.14 -24.13 22.68
C SER A 16 -29.91 -23.01 23.38
N CYS A 17 -29.39 -21.78 23.33
CA CYS A 17 -30.17 -20.57 23.61
C CYS A 17 -30.38 -19.84 22.28
N LYS A 18 -31.48 -20.21 21.63
CA LYS A 18 -32.11 -19.47 20.55
C LYS A 18 -33.01 -18.42 21.19
N ASN A 19 -32.57 -17.17 21.24
CA ASN A 19 -33.48 -16.05 21.52
C ASN A 19 -33.83 -15.35 20.21
N ASN A 20 -35.07 -15.58 19.77
CA ASN A 20 -35.76 -14.73 18.83
C ASN A 20 -35.96 -13.36 19.48
N SER A 21 -35.49 -12.30 18.83
CA SER A 21 -36.05 -10.97 18.99
C SER A 21 -36.40 -10.46 17.61
N GLU A 22 -37.68 -10.17 17.45
CA GLU A 22 -38.37 -9.74 16.25
C GLU A 22 -37.74 -8.48 15.62
N ILE A 23 -37.62 -8.50 14.30
CA ILE A 23 -37.34 -7.32 13.49
C ILE A 23 -38.60 -6.45 13.54
N LYS A 24 -38.56 -5.36 14.30
CA LYS A 24 -39.45 -4.22 14.08
C LYS A 24 -38.74 -3.25 13.14
N ALA A 25 -39.30 -3.11 11.95
CA ALA A 25 -39.03 -1.98 11.07
C ALA A 25 -39.75 -0.77 11.65
N GLU A 26 -39.00 0.25 12.07
CA GLU A 26 -39.50 1.61 12.19
C GLU A 26 -38.57 2.55 11.43
N SER A 27 -39.15 3.20 10.43
CA SER A 27 -38.54 4.27 9.65
C SER A 27 -38.25 5.45 10.59
N SER A 28 -37.07 6.03 10.49
CA SER A 28 -36.77 7.35 11.04
C SER A 28 -35.78 8.06 10.14
N ASN A 29 -36.19 9.25 9.72
CA ASN A 29 -35.57 10.09 8.71
C ASN A 29 -34.19 10.61 9.12
N ASN A 30 -33.43 10.95 8.08
CA ASN A 30 -32.40 11.98 8.03
C ASN A 30 -31.32 11.90 9.11
N THR A 31 -30.22 11.26 8.75
CA THR A 31 -28.91 11.73 9.18
C THR A 31 -28.15 12.05 7.92
N GLU A 32 -27.84 13.34 7.73
CA GLU A 32 -26.86 13.79 6.76
C GLU A 32 -25.65 12.86 6.87
N ILE A 33 -25.25 12.31 5.72
CA ILE A 33 -23.97 11.62 5.61
C ILE A 33 -22.93 12.71 5.78
N GLU A 34 -22.57 13.00 7.03
CA GLU A 34 -21.30 13.64 7.34
C GLU A 34 -20.24 12.71 6.75
N THR A 35 -19.69 13.15 5.62
CA THR A 35 -18.44 12.64 5.09
C THR A 35 -17.45 12.66 6.24
N LEU A 36 -17.20 11.48 6.83
CA LEU A 36 -16.13 11.23 7.79
C LEU A 36 -14.82 11.53 7.07
N ASP A 37 -14.47 12.81 7.13
CA ASP A 37 -13.23 13.36 6.70
C ASP A 37 -12.12 12.56 7.36
N SER A 38 -11.33 11.85 6.54
CA SER A 38 -10.10 11.15 6.93
C SER A 38 -9.01 12.11 7.44
N LYS A 39 -9.38 13.27 7.98
CA LYS A 39 -8.55 14.47 8.10
C LYS A 39 -7.47 14.34 9.16
N ASN A 40 -7.60 13.44 10.13
CA ASN A 40 -6.58 13.11 11.12
C ASN A 40 -6.86 11.72 11.69
N VAL A 41 -6.35 10.68 11.03
CA VAL A 41 -6.27 9.36 11.68
C VAL A 41 -5.04 9.42 12.58
N ASP A 42 -5.24 9.34 13.90
CA ASP A 42 -4.19 9.06 14.88
C ASP A 42 -2.96 10.01 14.90
N GLY A 43 -3.17 11.31 14.73
CA GLY A 43 -2.12 12.32 14.98
C GLY A 43 -1.21 12.65 13.79
N PHE A 44 -1.34 11.95 12.66
CA PHE A 44 -0.63 12.30 11.41
C PHE A 44 -1.55 13.03 10.43
N ASN A 45 -1.15 14.22 9.98
CA ASN A 45 -1.93 15.02 9.05
C ASN A 45 -1.61 14.67 7.58
N PHE A 46 -2.27 13.64 7.06
CA PHE A 46 -2.11 13.19 5.67
C PHE A 46 -2.33 14.29 4.61
N ASN A 47 -3.14 15.32 4.90
CA ASN A 47 -3.38 16.42 3.95
C ASN A 47 -2.15 17.31 3.72
N LYS A 48 -1.24 17.39 4.71
CA LYS A 48 0.06 18.08 4.57
C LYS A 48 1.02 17.29 3.66
N PHE A 49 0.83 15.98 3.58
CA PHE A 49 1.73 15.03 2.91
C PHE A 49 1.14 14.50 1.60
N LYS A 50 0.74 15.43 0.72
CA LYS A 50 0.36 15.06 -0.66
C LYS A 50 1.57 14.60 -1.45
N ILE A 51 1.36 13.62 -2.33
CA ILE A 51 2.38 13.12 -3.26
C ILE A 51 2.45 14.06 -4.46
N ASP A 52 3.64 14.60 -4.71
CA ASP A 52 3.90 15.49 -5.85
C ASP A 52 5.28 15.15 -6.48
N LYS A 53 5.62 15.82 -7.59
CA LYS A 53 6.88 15.61 -8.30
C LYS A 53 8.07 15.86 -7.36
N GLY A 54 8.86 14.82 -7.11
CA GLY A 54 10.05 14.84 -6.26
C GLY A 54 9.80 15.02 -4.75
N ASN A 55 8.55 14.93 -4.27
CA ASN A 55 8.25 15.15 -2.85
C ASN A 55 6.97 14.46 -2.32
N ILE A 56 6.92 14.30 -0.99
CA ILE A 56 5.69 14.07 -0.23
C ILE A 56 5.56 15.20 0.79
N GLY A 57 4.68 16.15 0.52
CA GLY A 57 4.53 17.36 1.32
C GLY A 57 5.88 18.10 1.49
N PRO A 58 6.36 18.33 2.73
CA PRO A 58 7.62 19.03 2.95
C PRO A 58 8.86 18.16 2.67
N ILE A 59 8.74 16.84 2.60
CA ILE A 59 9.88 15.92 2.39
C ILE A 59 10.20 15.86 0.90
N LYS A 60 11.45 16.18 0.54
CA LYS A 60 11.90 16.28 -0.86
C LYS A 60 13.09 15.36 -1.12
N ILE A 61 13.21 14.91 -2.35
CA ILE A 61 14.42 14.24 -2.83
C ILE A 61 15.62 15.18 -2.71
N GLY A 62 16.77 14.62 -2.33
CA GLY A 62 18.01 15.36 -2.02
C GLY A 62 18.03 16.00 -0.63
N MET A 63 16.93 16.00 0.14
CA MET A 63 16.95 16.39 1.54
C MET A 63 17.70 15.35 2.38
N LYS A 64 18.38 15.77 3.45
CA LYS A 64 18.98 14.84 4.42
C LYS A 64 17.90 14.11 5.21
N ILE A 65 18.09 12.83 5.50
CA ILE A 65 17.16 12.01 6.31
C ILE A 65 16.81 12.73 7.63
N PHE A 66 17.81 13.27 8.33
CA PHE A 66 17.58 14.00 9.59
C PHE A 66 16.65 15.21 9.45
N ASP A 67 16.72 15.93 8.34
CA ASP A 67 15.84 17.08 8.10
C ASP A 67 14.42 16.64 7.74
N ALA A 68 14.27 15.55 6.97
CA ALA A 68 12.98 14.96 6.69
C ALA A 68 12.29 14.45 7.96
N GLU A 69 13.04 13.85 8.89
CA GLU A 69 12.53 13.32 10.15
C GLU A 69 11.92 14.40 11.07
N LYS A 70 12.36 15.66 10.94
CA LYS A 70 11.75 16.79 11.66
C LYS A 70 10.32 17.09 11.21
N GLU A 71 9.94 16.65 10.01
CA GLU A 71 8.60 16.89 9.47
C GLU A 71 7.61 15.76 9.84
N ILE A 72 8.10 14.59 10.23
CA ILE A 72 7.31 13.37 10.49
C ILE A 72 7.52 12.84 11.91
N THR A 73 7.57 13.76 12.88
CA THR A 73 7.87 13.46 14.29
C THR A 73 6.90 12.49 14.97
N GLU A 74 5.71 12.34 14.40
CA GLU A 74 4.64 11.46 14.85
C GLU A 74 4.83 10.00 14.41
N LEU A 75 5.78 9.75 13.48
CA LEU A 75 6.06 8.43 12.93
C LEU A 75 7.24 7.77 13.62
N THR A 76 7.19 6.44 13.73
CA THR A 76 8.28 5.62 14.27
C THR A 76 9.10 5.02 13.13
N LYS A 77 10.43 5.07 13.24
CA LYS A 77 11.35 4.57 12.22
C LYS A 77 11.71 3.10 12.45
N LYS A 78 11.74 2.30 11.38
CA LYS A 78 12.44 1.01 11.30
C LYS A 78 13.38 0.99 10.11
N GLU A 79 14.49 0.32 10.27
CA GLU A 79 15.47 0.09 9.20
C GLU A 79 15.15 -1.22 8.47
N CYS A 80 15.40 -1.23 7.16
CA CYS A 80 15.30 -2.39 6.29
C CYS A 80 16.34 -2.28 5.16
N GLU A 81 16.41 -3.27 4.29
CA GLU A 81 17.29 -3.25 3.12
C GLU A 81 16.64 -2.42 2.01
N ALA A 82 17.42 -1.59 1.31
CA ALA A 82 16.90 -0.84 0.16
C ALA A 82 16.39 -1.76 -0.96
N TYR A 83 16.91 -2.98 -1.01
CA TYR A 83 16.47 -4.06 -1.90
C TYR A 83 14.98 -4.39 -1.72
N ASP A 84 14.43 -4.23 -0.51
CA ASP A 84 12.99 -4.43 -0.25
C ASP A 84 12.10 -3.45 -1.02
N PHE A 85 12.69 -2.42 -1.62
CA PHE A 85 12.04 -1.45 -2.52
C PHE A 85 12.59 -1.46 -3.95
N GLY A 86 13.34 -2.50 -4.33
CA GLY A 86 13.91 -2.65 -5.68
C GLY A 86 15.17 -1.82 -5.93
N TYR A 87 15.87 -1.39 -4.87
CA TYR A 87 17.16 -0.68 -4.98
C TYR A 87 18.29 -1.61 -4.56
N ASP A 88 19.00 -2.15 -5.55
CA ASP A 88 20.21 -2.95 -5.32
C ASP A 88 21.44 -2.06 -5.08
N GLY A 89 22.41 -2.59 -4.34
CA GLY A 89 23.63 -1.88 -3.90
C GLY A 89 23.97 -2.09 -2.42
N GLY A 90 23.20 -2.89 -1.67
CA GLY A 90 23.47 -3.14 -0.25
C GLY A 90 23.30 -1.92 0.67
N GLY A 91 22.55 -0.90 0.20
CA GLY A 91 22.14 0.24 1.00
C GLY A 91 20.93 -0.08 1.88
N LYS A 92 20.69 0.77 2.87
CA LYS A 92 19.54 0.67 3.78
C LYS A 92 18.38 1.52 3.29
N ALA A 93 17.18 1.24 3.78
CA ALA A 93 16.03 2.12 3.69
C ALA A 93 15.39 2.28 5.08
N TYR A 94 14.68 3.39 5.27
CA TYR A 94 14.01 3.72 6.53
C TYR A 94 12.51 3.79 6.32
N ILE A 95 11.75 2.88 6.93
CA ILE A 95 10.29 2.87 6.88
C ILE A 95 9.76 3.58 8.11
N TYR A 96 8.80 4.48 7.89
CA TYR A 96 8.16 5.28 8.93
C TYR A 96 6.73 4.82 9.13
N TYR A 97 6.40 4.45 10.37
CA TYR A 97 5.14 3.84 10.75
C TYR A 97 4.32 4.76 11.64
N LEU A 98 3.01 4.79 11.39
CA LEU A 98 2.04 5.30 12.34
C LEU A 98 1.45 4.11 13.09
N LYS A 99 1.80 3.97 14.37
CA LYS A 99 1.55 2.73 15.13
C LYS A 99 2.22 1.55 14.40
N ASP A 100 1.43 0.60 13.88
CA ASP A 100 1.92 -0.57 13.15
C ASP A 100 1.71 -0.47 11.63
N GLU A 101 1.18 0.65 11.12
CA GLU A 101 0.91 0.84 9.69
C GLU A 101 2.06 1.60 9.00
N PRO A 102 2.65 1.06 7.91
CA PRO A 102 3.68 1.75 7.16
C PRO A 102 3.09 2.95 6.39
N ILE A 103 3.70 4.12 6.53
CA ILE A 103 3.23 5.35 5.90
C ILE A 103 4.07 5.69 4.66
N LEU A 104 5.38 5.80 4.85
CA LEU A 104 6.33 6.08 3.78
C LEU A 104 7.68 5.44 4.11
N ALA A 105 8.53 5.28 3.11
CA ALA A 105 9.93 4.95 3.30
C ALA A 105 10.85 5.95 2.60
N LEU A 106 12.05 6.13 3.15
CA LEU A 106 13.10 6.96 2.59
C LEU A 106 14.30 6.07 2.27
N VAL A 107 14.74 6.11 1.01
CA VAL A 107 15.94 5.41 0.56
C VAL A 107 17.05 6.44 0.35
N PRO A 108 18.10 6.47 1.17
CA PRO A 108 19.26 7.33 0.97
C PRO A 108 20.15 6.88 -0.21
N LYS A 109 21.05 7.77 -0.65
CA LYS A 109 22.17 7.41 -1.54
C LYS A 109 23.19 6.55 -0.79
N MET A 110 23.91 5.68 -1.51
CA MET A 110 24.83 4.67 -0.96
C MET A 110 25.84 5.19 0.08
N ASP A 111 26.35 6.41 -0.10
CA ASP A 111 27.40 7.02 0.75
C ASP A 111 26.98 8.37 1.36
N SER A 112 25.67 8.63 1.46
CA SER A 112 25.14 9.91 1.94
C SER A 112 23.83 9.73 2.68
N ASP A 113 23.51 10.65 3.58
CA ASP A 113 22.21 10.76 4.22
C ASP A 113 21.19 11.51 3.36
N GLU A 114 21.51 11.86 2.11
CA GLU A 114 20.57 12.47 1.17
C GLU A 114 19.60 11.43 0.62
N ILE A 115 18.31 11.79 0.65
CA ILE A 115 17.23 10.99 0.07
C ILE A 115 17.45 10.86 -1.44
N LEU A 116 17.62 9.62 -1.90
CA LEU A 116 17.63 9.26 -3.31
C LEU A 116 16.20 9.14 -3.84
N VAL A 117 15.34 8.40 -3.13
CA VAL A 117 13.91 8.26 -3.47
C VAL A 117 13.03 8.24 -2.24
N ILE A 118 11.76 8.59 -2.45
CA ILE A 118 10.70 8.51 -1.44
C ILE A 118 9.69 7.44 -1.90
N ILE A 119 9.30 6.55 -0.99
CA ILE A 119 8.31 5.49 -1.25
C ILE A 119 7.03 5.83 -0.47
N ALA A 120 5.92 6.08 -1.16
CA ALA A 120 4.62 6.30 -0.53
C ALA A 120 3.90 4.95 -0.34
N LEU A 121 3.66 4.53 0.91
CA LEU A 121 3.12 3.19 1.23
C LEU A 121 1.66 3.22 1.68
N SER A 122 1.21 4.28 2.35
CA SER A 122 -0.16 4.36 2.87
C SER A 122 -1.17 4.83 1.82
N LYS A 123 -2.32 4.15 1.73
CA LYS A 123 -3.50 4.56 0.95
C LYS A 123 -4.05 5.95 1.28
N ASN A 124 -3.69 6.48 2.46
CA ASN A 124 -4.12 7.80 2.89
C ASN A 124 -3.24 8.92 2.30
N LEU A 125 -2.05 8.58 1.76
CA LEU A 125 -1.22 9.50 0.98
C LEU A 125 -1.76 9.58 -0.45
N LYS A 126 -2.14 10.78 -0.89
CA LYS A 126 -2.78 11.00 -2.19
C LYS A 126 -1.96 11.91 -3.07
N THR A 127 -1.90 11.57 -4.35
CA THR A 127 -1.44 12.46 -5.42
C THR A 127 -2.45 13.57 -5.71
N ASN A 128 -2.05 14.58 -6.49
CA ASN A 128 -2.93 15.67 -6.89
C ASN A 128 -4.14 15.23 -7.74
N ASN A 129 -4.06 14.08 -8.43
CA ASN A 129 -5.17 13.52 -9.21
C ASN A 129 -5.97 12.43 -8.45
N GLY A 130 -5.67 12.22 -7.16
CA GLY A 130 -6.41 11.34 -6.26
C GLY A 130 -5.92 9.90 -6.20
N LEU A 131 -4.94 9.51 -7.02
CA LEU A 131 -4.30 8.20 -6.90
C LEU A 131 -3.55 8.07 -5.57
N ASN A 132 -3.54 6.87 -5.02
CA ASN A 132 -2.90 6.52 -3.75
C ASN A 132 -2.46 5.05 -3.81
N PRO A 133 -1.48 4.64 -2.98
CA PRO A 133 -1.25 3.21 -2.77
C PRO A 133 -2.58 2.49 -2.54
N ASN A 134 -2.82 1.38 -3.23
CA ASN A 134 -4.10 0.67 -3.39
C ASN A 134 -5.00 1.12 -4.55
N SER A 135 -4.69 2.16 -5.33
CA SER A 135 -5.43 2.39 -6.58
C SER A 135 -5.21 1.24 -7.56
N THR A 136 -6.29 0.80 -8.17
CA THR A 136 -6.30 -0.27 -9.18
C THR A 136 -5.74 0.20 -10.51
N VAL A 137 -5.27 -0.74 -11.34
CA VAL A 137 -4.89 -0.47 -12.73
C VAL A 137 -6.00 0.29 -13.49
N LYS A 138 -7.27 -0.06 -13.25
CA LYS A 138 -8.42 0.61 -13.84
C LYS A 138 -8.48 2.09 -13.45
N GLU A 139 -8.38 2.41 -12.16
CA GLU A 139 -8.39 3.79 -11.67
C GLU A 139 -7.19 4.59 -12.18
N ILE A 140 -6.04 3.93 -12.34
CA ILE A 140 -4.86 4.55 -12.96
C ILE A 140 -5.13 4.85 -14.43
N GLN A 141 -5.71 3.92 -15.21
CA GLN A 141 -6.04 4.12 -16.61
C GLN A 141 -7.08 5.23 -16.84
N GLU A 142 -7.97 5.50 -15.88
CA GLU A 142 -8.87 6.66 -15.95
C GLU A 142 -8.12 8.01 -15.93
N LYS A 143 -6.93 8.05 -15.33
CA LYS A 143 -6.05 9.24 -15.29
C LYS A 143 -4.99 9.21 -16.39
N TYR A 144 -4.53 8.01 -16.77
CA TYR A 144 -3.50 7.78 -17.77
C TYR A 144 -3.95 6.73 -18.79
N PRO A 145 -4.80 7.09 -19.78
CA PRO A 145 -5.46 6.12 -20.65
C PRO A 145 -4.53 5.24 -21.50
N ASN A 146 -3.31 5.71 -21.76
CA ASN A 146 -2.31 5.02 -22.59
C ASN A 146 -1.13 4.48 -21.78
N ILE A 147 -1.23 4.44 -20.44
CA ILE A 147 -0.12 3.98 -19.61
C ILE A 147 0.19 2.50 -19.89
N GLU A 148 1.48 2.22 -20.00
CA GLU A 148 2.00 0.88 -20.23
C GLU A 148 2.58 0.31 -18.93
N ILE A 149 2.53 -1.01 -18.81
CA ILE A 149 3.11 -1.75 -17.69
C ILE A 149 4.47 -2.33 -18.13
N ASN A 150 5.47 -2.12 -17.29
CA ASN A 150 6.84 -2.61 -17.45
C ASN A 150 7.05 -3.77 -16.48
N GLN A 151 7.89 -4.72 -16.89
CA GLN A 151 8.37 -5.78 -15.99
C GLN A 151 9.70 -5.34 -15.36
N ASP A 152 9.81 -5.45 -14.04
CA ASP A 152 11.08 -5.39 -13.33
C ASP A 152 11.67 -6.81 -13.29
N LEU A 153 12.71 -7.07 -14.10
CA LEU A 153 13.33 -8.39 -14.18
C LEU A 153 14.14 -8.77 -12.95
N MET A 154 14.58 -7.79 -12.15
CA MET A 154 15.36 -8.04 -10.94
C MET A 154 14.44 -8.47 -9.80
N MET A 155 13.37 -7.71 -9.58
CA MET A 155 12.44 -7.97 -8.48
C MET A 155 11.30 -8.91 -8.86
N SER A 156 11.17 -9.22 -10.17
CA SER A 156 10.00 -9.89 -10.72
C SER A 156 8.71 -9.14 -10.41
N TRP A 157 8.75 -7.82 -10.22
CA TRP A 157 7.58 -6.96 -10.04
C TRP A 157 7.15 -6.35 -11.36
N GLU A 158 6.09 -5.56 -11.34
CA GLU A 158 5.69 -4.74 -12.47
C GLU A 158 5.51 -3.28 -12.05
N PHE A 159 5.69 -2.34 -12.98
CA PHE A 159 5.46 -0.93 -12.68
C PHE A 159 4.97 -0.16 -13.90
N MET A 160 4.16 0.86 -13.63
CA MET A 160 3.80 1.87 -14.62
C MET A 160 4.61 3.13 -14.36
N HIS A 161 5.21 3.71 -15.39
CA HIS A 161 6.00 4.92 -15.26
C HIS A 161 5.16 6.16 -15.62
N ASP A 162 5.11 7.13 -14.72
CA ASP A 162 4.61 8.48 -15.02
C ASP A 162 5.80 9.38 -15.33
N GLU A 163 6.06 9.60 -16.62
CA GLU A 163 7.17 10.44 -17.09
C GLU A 163 7.07 11.89 -16.64
N ASN A 164 5.86 12.44 -16.55
CA ASN A 164 5.65 13.85 -16.24
C ASN A 164 6.06 14.16 -14.79
N ASN A 165 5.66 13.27 -13.88
CA ASN A 165 5.94 13.41 -12.45
C ASN A 165 7.20 12.65 -11.99
N ASN A 166 7.80 11.84 -12.87
CA ASN A 166 8.93 10.96 -12.57
C ASN A 166 8.60 9.98 -11.43
N TRP A 167 7.45 9.31 -11.54
CA TRP A 167 7.01 8.31 -10.57
C TRP A 167 7.03 6.91 -11.17
N ASN A 168 7.22 5.91 -10.31
CA ASN A 168 6.84 4.53 -10.63
C ASN A 168 5.66 4.13 -9.76
N LEU A 169 4.57 3.68 -10.39
CA LEU A 169 3.42 3.04 -9.73
C LEU A 169 3.73 1.54 -9.67
N VAL A 170 4.08 1.02 -8.51
CA VAL A 170 4.70 -0.32 -8.38
C VAL A 170 3.68 -1.35 -7.93
N PHE A 171 3.74 -2.52 -8.57
CA PHE A 171 2.91 -3.69 -8.30
C PHE A 171 3.82 -4.90 -8.03
N MET A 172 3.77 -5.42 -6.82
CA MET A 172 4.44 -6.66 -6.42
C MET A 172 3.65 -7.85 -6.94
N THR A 173 3.72 -8.09 -8.24
CA THR A 173 3.11 -9.25 -8.87
C THR A 173 4.02 -10.48 -8.84
N GLU A 174 3.42 -11.62 -9.09
CA GLU A 174 4.00 -12.94 -9.28
C GLU A 174 3.54 -13.46 -10.66
N ASP A 175 4.09 -14.59 -11.09
CA ASP A 175 3.84 -15.12 -12.44
C ASP A 175 2.37 -15.46 -12.70
N ASN A 176 1.58 -15.79 -11.67
CA ASN A 176 0.17 -16.14 -11.82
C ASN A 176 -0.79 -14.93 -11.86
N ASN A 177 -0.32 -13.73 -11.51
CA ASN A 177 -1.14 -12.53 -11.40
C ASN A 177 -0.55 -11.32 -12.14
N ARG A 178 0.34 -11.55 -13.12
CA ARG A 178 0.90 -10.49 -13.98
C ARG A 178 -0.18 -9.60 -14.59
N ILE A 179 0.09 -8.29 -14.58
CA ILE A 179 -0.75 -7.24 -15.16
C ILE A 179 -0.57 -7.18 -16.67
N GLY A 180 0.67 -7.30 -17.16
CA GLY A 180 1.02 -7.33 -18.59
C GLY A 180 1.09 -8.73 -19.19
N ASP A 181 1.10 -8.79 -20.53
CA ASP A 181 1.35 -10.01 -21.31
C ASP A 181 2.62 -9.81 -22.16
N TYR A 182 3.77 -10.19 -21.60
CA TYR A 182 5.10 -9.92 -22.17
C TYR A 182 5.51 -11.01 -23.16
N LYS A 183 5.60 -10.64 -24.44
CA LYS A 183 6.12 -11.51 -25.52
C LYS A 183 7.64 -11.38 -25.71
N GLU A 184 8.17 -10.22 -25.34
CA GLU A 184 9.58 -9.85 -25.45
C GLU A 184 10.02 -9.29 -24.09
N LEU A 185 11.24 -9.60 -23.69
CA LEU A 185 11.81 -9.10 -22.43
C LEU A 185 11.99 -7.58 -22.53
N GLU A 186 11.73 -6.88 -21.43
CA GLU A 186 11.92 -5.43 -21.29
C GLU A 186 11.10 -4.56 -22.26
N VAL A 187 10.13 -5.14 -22.96
CA VAL A 187 9.18 -4.39 -23.79
C VAL A 187 7.91 -4.13 -22.99
N PRO A 188 7.53 -2.86 -22.73
CA PRO A 188 6.30 -2.53 -22.03
C PRO A 188 5.08 -3.03 -22.79
N THR A 189 3.99 -3.26 -22.08
CA THR A 189 2.74 -3.77 -22.68
C THR A 189 1.53 -3.01 -22.17
N LYS A 190 0.39 -3.18 -22.85
CA LYS A 190 -0.88 -2.72 -22.29
C LYS A 190 -1.33 -3.65 -21.16
N PRO A 191 -1.87 -3.12 -20.05
CA PRO A 191 -2.43 -3.95 -18.99
C PRO A 191 -3.57 -4.84 -19.51
N ILE A 192 -3.53 -6.12 -19.16
CA ILE A 192 -4.60 -7.10 -19.41
C ILE A 192 -5.43 -7.40 -18.14
N ARG A 193 -4.94 -6.99 -16.96
CA ARG A 193 -5.66 -7.10 -15.68
C ARG A 193 -5.84 -5.73 -15.05
N ASN A 194 -7.10 -5.37 -14.80
CA ASN A 194 -7.45 -4.00 -14.40
C ASN A 194 -7.73 -3.84 -12.90
N GLU A 195 -7.94 -4.94 -12.17
CA GLU A 195 -8.37 -4.90 -10.77
C GLU A 195 -7.21 -5.06 -9.77
N ILE A 196 -5.97 -5.21 -10.25
CA ILE A 196 -4.80 -5.30 -9.39
C ILE A 196 -4.47 -3.90 -8.87
N ALA A 197 -4.30 -3.81 -7.56
CA ALA A 197 -4.00 -2.58 -6.85
C ALA A 197 -2.48 -2.37 -6.73
N MET A 198 -2.02 -1.14 -6.91
CA MET A 198 -0.60 -0.81 -6.71
C MET A 198 -0.21 -0.91 -5.23
N ASN A 199 0.99 -1.41 -4.98
CA ASN A 199 1.54 -1.55 -3.63
C ASN A 199 2.06 -0.22 -3.09
N TRP A 200 2.72 0.57 -3.94
CA TRP A 200 3.23 1.88 -3.57
C TRP A 200 3.50 2.77 -4.79
N ILE A 201 3.83 4.03 -4.50
CA ILE A 201 4.36 4.98 -5.47
C ILE A 201 5.81 5.31 -5.09
N THR A 202 6.73 5.09 -6.01
CA THR A 202 8.12 5.54 -5.89
C THR A 202 8.27 6.90 -6.55
N ILE A 203 8.84 7.86 -5.81
CA ILE A 203 9.05 9.23 -6.25
C ILE A 203 10.55 9.43 -6.41
N LYS A 204 10.98 9.91 -7.59
CA LYS A 204 12.38 10.03 -8.03
C LYS A 204 12.78 11.46 -8.40
#